data_AF-A0A1G9LPH4-F1
#
_entry.id   AF-A0A1G9LPH4-F1
#
_cell.length_a   1.000
_cell.length_b   1.000
_cell.length_c   1.000
_cell.angle_alpha   90.00
_cell.angle_beta   90.00
_cell.angle_gamma   90.00
#
_symmetry.space_group_name_H-M   'P 1'
#
loop_
_entity.id
_entity.type
_entity.pdbx_description
1 polymer ?
#
loop_
_entity_poly.entity_id
_entity_poly.type
_entity_poly.pdbx_seq_one_letter_code
_entity_poly.pdbx_strand_id
1 'polypeptide(L)'
;MTYLDSEYLAGQSSLTGQAPDFDTDNLPSHPFELFAQWFDAAVAAGCEDVRATTLATVDENGLPDARMMTLMELTDNGFCFGTGAASTKVKQLRDSPVAALNFWWQPLNRAVRVRGTARLQDAPNEHFHVWRIEPMRLEFFQAVDARNATRVEYNFEANGWVATVLDH
;
A
#
# COMPACT_ATOMS: atom_id res chain seq x y z
N MET A 1 -16.75 -29.86 -1.25
CA MET A 1 -16.69 -29.11 0.03
C MET A 1 -16.22 -27.72 -0.36
N THR A 2 -17.15 -26.78 -0.53
CA THR A 2 -16.92 -25.56 -1.33
C THR A 2 -17.12 -24.30 -0.51
N TYR A 3 -16.95 -24.37 0.82
CA TYR A 3 -17.09 -23.21 1.70
C TYR A 3 -16.13 -23.38 2.88
N LEU A 4 -15.40 -22.32 3.20
CA LEU A 4 -14.68 -22.16 4.47
C LEU A 4 -15.71 -21.57 5.44
N ASP A 5 -16.14 -22.32 6.44
CA ASP A 5 -17.11 -21.83 7.42
C ASP A 5 -16.46 -20.93 8.49
N SER A 6 -17.29 -20.18 9.20
CA SER A 6 -16.83 -19.20 10.17
C SER A 6 -16.14 -19.83 11.38
N GLU A 7 -16.51 -21.05 11.77
CA GLU A 7 -15.90 -21.76 12.90
C GLU A 7 -14.47 -22.17 12.55
N TYR A 8 -14.28 -22.75 11.37
CA TYR A 8 -12.96 -23.09 10.85
C TYR A 8 -12.05 -21.86 10.74
N LEU A 9 -12.57 -20.75 10.22
CA LEU A 9 -11.83 -19.49 10.08
C LEU A 9 -11.48 -18.88 11.44
N ALA A 10 -12.40 -18.91 12.41
CA ALA A 10 -12.16 -18.43 13.76
C ALA A 10 -11.09 -19.25 14.51
N GLY A 11 -10.86 -20.50 14.10
CA GLY A 11 -9.79 -21.35 14.62
C GLY A 11 -8.39 -21.02 14.08
N GLN A 12 -8.26 -20.15 13.07
CA GLN A 12 -6.97 -19.78 12.50
C GLN A 12 -6.31 -18.66 13.30
N SER A 13 -4.98 -18.69 13.37
CA SER A 13 -4.22 -17.59 13.98
C SER A 13 -4.28 -16.34 13.09
N SER A 14 -4.41 -15.17 13.71
CA SER A 14 -4.39 -13.86 13.03
C SER A 14 -3.51 -12.88 13.81
N LEU A 15 -2.94 -11.89 13.11
CA LEU A 15 -2.08 -10.85 13.69
C LEU A 15 -0.96 -11.42 14.57
N THR A 16 -0.32 -12.50 14.13
CA THR A 16 0.70 -13.24 14.90
C THR A 16 2.04 -12.49 15.03
N GLY A 17 2.13 -11.28 14.49
CA GLY A 17 3.31 -10.43 14.57
C GLY A 17 3.43 -9.72 15.90
N GLN A 18 4.52 -9.00 16.09
CA GLN A 18 4.74 -8.13 17.24
C GLN A 18 4.80 -6.70 16.75
N ALA A 19 3.75 -5.93 17.06
CA ALA A 19 3.71 -4.52 16.75
C ALA A 19 4.73 -3.76 17.61
N PRO A 20 5.71 -3.07 17.02
CA PRO A 20 6.63 -2.23 17.78
C PRO A 20 5.93 -0.91 18.19
N ASP A 21 6.56 -0.15 19.07
CA ASP A 21 6.05 1.18 19.44
C ASP A 21 5.88 2.07 18.20
N PHE A 22 4.79 2.86 18.19
CA PHE A 22 4.50 3.82 17.15
C PHE A 22 4.23 5.19 17.79
N ASP A 23 5.28 6.02 17.81
CA ASP A 23 5.22 7.39 18.32
C ASP A 23 4.42 8.28 17.36
N THR A 24 3.15 8.51 17.69
CA THR A 24 2.25 9.38 16.92
C THR A 24 2.37 10.85 17.28
N ASP A 25 3.14 11.20 18.32
CA ASP A 25 3.35 12.58 18.74
C ASP A 25 4.48 13.25 17.95
N ASN A 26 5.37 12.46 17.34
CA ASN A 26 6.49 12.92 16.53
C ASN A 26 6.48 12.34 15.11
N LEU A 27 5.42 12.64 14.35
CA LEU A 27 5.27 12.19 12.98
C LEU A 27 6.13 13.02 12.00
N PRO A 28 6.80 12.38 11.03
CA PRO A 28 7.44 13.08 9.92
C PRO A 28 6.49 14.00 9.16
N SER A 29 6.99 15.14 8.69
CA SER A 29 6.16 16.06 7.89
C SER A 29 5.76 15.48 6.52
N HIS A 30 6.57 14.56 5.98
CA HIS A 30 6.34 13.95 4.68
C HIS A 30 6.06 12.44 4.83
N PRO A 31 4.97 11.90 4.25
CA PRO A 31 4.61 10.50 4.43
C PRO A 31 5.62 9.52 3.83
N PHE A 32 6.39 9.92 2.83
CA PHE A 32 7.42 9.04 2.24
C PHE A 32 8.56 8.77 3.22
N GLU A 33 8.82 9.70 4.14
CA GLU A 33 9.80 9.48 5.22
C GLU A 33 9.29 8.40 6.17
N LEU A 34 8.02 8.48 6.61
CA LEU A 34 7.43 7.45 7.45
C LEU A 34 7.32 6.10 6.73
N PHE A 35 7.02 6.09 5.43
CA PHE A 35 7.04 4.87 4.62
C PHE A 35 8.43 4.24 4.59
N ALA A 36 9.48 5.03 4.33
CA ALA A 36 10.86 4.53 4.30
C ALA A 36 11.27 3.95 5.65
N GLN A 37 10.97 4.65 6.75
CA GLN A 37 11.22 4.16 8.11
C GLN A 37 10.52 2.81 8.39
N TRP A 38 9.26 2.66 7.98
CA TRP A 38 8.52 1.41 8.16
C TRP A 38 9.01 0.29 7.24
N PHE A 39 9.40 0.63 6.01
CA PHE A 39 9.99 -0.31 5.07
C PHE A 39 11.32 -0.86 5.62
N ASP A 40 12.22 0.00 6.11
CA ASP A 40 13.49 -0.41 6.71
C ASP A 40 13.28 -1.25 7.97
N ALA A 41 12.29 -0.89 8.80
CA ALA A 41 11.91 -1.71 9.96
C ALA A 41 11.43 -3.11 9.54
N ALA A 42 10.65 -3.21 8.46
CA ALA A 42 10.21 -4.50 7.94
C ALA A 42 11.37 -5.34 7.38
N VAL A 43 12.36 -4.71 6.74
CA VAL A 43 13.61 -5.38 6.34
C VAL A 43 14.37 -5.90 7.57
N ALA A 44 14.55 -5.05 8.59
CA ALA A 44 15.26 -5.41 9.81
C ALA A 44 14.57 -6.53 10.60
N ALA A 45 13.23 -6.59 10.54
CA ALA A 45 12.43 -7.64 11.16
C ALA A 45 12.44 -8.97 10.39
N GLY A 46 13.12 -9.04 9.24
CA GLY A 46 13.19 -10.25 8.41
C GLY A 46 11.87 -10.60 7.72
N CYS A 47 11.01 -9.60 7.44
CA CYS A 47 9.80 -9.82 6.67
C CYS A 47 10.14 -10.41 5.28
N GLU A 48 9.45 -11.48 4.91
CA GLU A 48 9.58 -12.03 3.55
C GLU A 48 8.94 -11.09 2.52
N ASP A 49 9.58 -10.96 1.35
CA ASP A 49 9.15 -10.14 0.22
C ASP A 49 8.61 -8.75 0.61
N VAL A 50 9.42 -7.96 1.32
CA VAL A 50 9.07 -6.62 1.84
C VAL A 50 8.52 -5.67 0.76
N ARG A 51 8.92 -5.89 -0.50
CA ARG A 51 8.53 -5.09 -1.67
C ARG A 51 7.18 -5.53 -2.28
N ALA A 52 6.64 -6.66 -1.87
CA ALA A 52 5.34 -7.13 -2.31
C ALA A 52 4.25 -6.14 -1.94
N THR A 53 3.39 -5.84 -2.89
CA THR A 53 2.27 -4.92 -2.70
C THR A 53 1.08 -5.33 -3.55
N THR A 54 -0.12 -5.17 -3.03
CA THR A 54 -1.33 -5.35 -3.82
C THR A 54 -1.62 -4.05 -4.58
N LEU A 55 -1.66 -4.10 -5.90
CA LEU A 55 -2.16 -3.02 -6.75
C LEU A 55 -3.64 -3.22 -7.05
N ALA A 56 -4.46 -2.25 -6.66
CA ALA A 56 -5.86 -2.16 -7.06
C ALA A 56 -6.04 -1.10 -8.16
N THR A 57 -6.83 -1.45 -9.17
CA THR A 57 -7.25 -0.60 -10.30
C THR A 57 -8.74 -0.83 -10.55
N VAL A 58 -9.37 -0.01 -11.40
CA VAL A 58 -10.78 -0.19 -11.77
C VAL A 58 -10.92 -0.30 -13.28
N ASP A 59 -11.92 -1.06 -13.74
CA ASP A 59 -12.32 -1.04 -15.14
C ASP A 59 -13.13 0.21 -15.51
N GLU A 60 -13.55 0.30 -16.77
CA GLU A 60 -14.35 1.40 -17.32
C GLU A 60 -15.71 1.59 -16.61
N ASN A 61 -16.21 0.58 -15.91
CA ASN A 61 -17.45 0.62 -15.13
C ASN A 61 -17.20 0.92 -13.65
N GLY A 62 -15.94 1.10 -13.24
CA GLY A 62 -15.55 1.29 -11.85
C GLY A 62 -15.45 0.01 -11.03
N LEU A 63 -15.50 -1.17 -11.65
CA LEU A 63 -15.37 -2.44 -10.95
C LEU A 63 -13.89 -2.69 -10.58
N PRO A 64 -13.56 -2.93 -9.30
CA PRO A 64 -12.18 -3.07 -8.87
C PRO A 64 -11.60 -4.42 -9.27
N ASP A 65 -10.31 -4.41 -9.61
CA ASP A 65 -9.48 -5.59 -9.77
C ASP A 65 -8.19 -5.37 -8.97
N ALA A 66 -7.65 -6.43 -8.36
CA ALA A 66 -6.53 -6.38 -7.43
C ALA A 66 -5.56 -7.55 -7.64
N ARG A 67 -4.26 -7.29 -7.58
CA ARG A 67 -3.21 -8.29 -7.80
C ARG A 67 -1.90 -7.90 -7.14
N MET A 68 -1.05 -8.89 -6.88
CA MET A 68 0.30 -8.67 -6.38
C MET A 68 1.19 -8.01 -7.45
N MET A 69 2.00 -7.07 -7.00
CA MET A 69 3.04 -6.36 -7.72
C MET A 69 4.27 -6.25 -6.83
N THR A 70 5.39 -5.86 -7.42
CA THR A 70 6.62 -5.54 -6.70
C THR A 70 6.87 -4.05 -6.82
N LEU A 71 7.03 -3.37 -5.68
CA LEU A 71 7.54 -1.99 -5.67
C LEU A 71 8.93 -1.97 -6.29
N MET A 72 9.13 -1.16 -7.32
CA MET A 72 10.43 -1.00 -7.98
C MET A 72 11.23 0.13 -7.35
N GLU A 73 10.57 1.25 -7.08
CA GLU A 73 11.20 2.48 -6.61
C GLU A 73 10.17 3.34 -5.88
N LEU A 74 10.61 4.05 -4.85
CA LEU A 74 9.90 5.21 -4.31
C LEU A 74 10.67 6.45 -4.75
N THR A 75 10.05 7.26 -5.61
CA THR A 75 10.58 8.53 -6.08
C THR A 75 10.05 9.68 -5.22
N ASP A 76 10.58 10.89 -5.40
CA ASP A 76 10.06 12.10 -4.76
C ASP A 76 8.58 12.38 -5.10
N ASN A 77 8.06 11.77 -6.17
CA ASN A 77 6.70 11.96 -6.66
C ASN A 77 5.79 10.72 -6.45
N GLY A 78 6.30 9.62 -5.91
CA GLY A 78 5.48 8.44 -5.58
C GLY A 78 6.05 7.09 -5.98
N PHE A 79 5.16 6.09 -6.02
CA PHE A 79 5.50 4.66 -5.99
C PHE A 79 5.50 4.03 -7.39
N CYS A 80 6.64 3.49 -7.81
CA CYS A 80 6.82 2.92 -9.14
C CYS A 80 6.69 1.39 -9.16
N PHE A 81 6.01 0.88 -10.19
CA PHE A 81 5.93 -0.56 -10.47
C PHE A 81 6.00 -0.81 -11.99
N GLY A 82 6.58 -1.95 -12.35
CA GLY A 82 6.75 -2.38 -13.74
C GLY A 82 5.70 -3.40 -14.12
N THR A 83 5.20 -3.34 -15.35
CA THR A 83 4.23 -4.34 -15.83
C THR A 83 4.21 -4.47 -17.35
N GLY A 84 3.70 -5.61 -17.84
CA GLY A 84 3.52 -5.86 -19.26
C GLY A 84 2.55 -4.87 -19.90
N ALA A 85 2.94 -4.28 -21.03
CA ALA A 85 2.23 -3.22 -21.73
C ALA A 85 0.81 -3.62 -22.20
N ALA A 86 0.60 -4.90 -22.49
CA ALA A 86 -0.69 -5.45 -22.95
C ALA A 86 -1.58 -5.99 -21.81
N SER A 87 -1.20 -5.78 -20.53
CA SER A 87 -1.93 -6.37 -19.41
C SER A 87 -3.22 -5.62 -19.06
N THR A 88 -4.19 -6.32 -18.46
CA THR A 88 -5.49 -5.75 -18.04
C THR A 88 -5.33 -4.50 -17.19
N LYS A 89 -4.41 -4.50 -16.22
CA LYS A 89 -4.16 -3.33 -15.39
C LYS A 89 -3.66 -2.12 -16.19
N VAL A 90 -2.87 -2.31 -17.26
CA VAL A 90 -2.44 -1.20 -18.11
C VAL A 90 -3.60 -0.62 -18.90
N LYS A 91 -4.50 -1.46 -19.41
CA LYS A 91 -5.74 -0.99 -20.04
C LYS A 91 -6.56 -0.18 -19.03
N GLN A 92 -6.81 -0.76 -17.86
CA GLN A 92 -7.55 -0.10 -16.77
C GLN A 92 -6.93 1.25 -16.37
N LEU A 93 -5.61 1.33 -16.21
CA LEU A 93 -4.92 2.58 -15.86
C LEU A 93 -4.96 3.65 -16.96
N ARG A 94 -5.06 3.24 -18.23
CA ARG A 94 -5.25 4.17 -19.35
C ARG A 94 -6.67 4.72 -19.39
N ASP A 95 -7.66 3.88 -19.12
CA ASP A 95 -9.07 4.26 -19.14
C ASP A 95 -9.45 5.06 -17.88
N SER A 96 -8.93 4.66 -16.73
CA SER A 96 -9.14 5.28 -15.42
C SER A 96 -7.82 5.33 -14.65
N PRO A 97 -7.16 6.50 -14.57
CA PRO A 97 -5.82 6.61 -14.00
C PRO A 97 -5.85 6.61 -12.46
N VAL A 98 -6.82 5.98 -11.80
CA VAL A 98 -6.89 5.87 -10.34
C VAL A 98 -6.38 4.50 -9.90
N ALA A 99 -5.58 4.49 -8.84
CA ALA A 99 -5.04 3.25 -8.31
C ALA A 99 -4.81 3.32 -6.80
N ALA A 100 -4.68 2.15 -6.20
CA ALA A 100 -4.27 2.02 -4.81
C ALA A 100 -3.20 0.94 -4.65
N LEU A 101 -2.31 1.13 -3.68
CA LEU A 101 -1.37 0.11 -3.22
C LEU A 101 -1.72 -0.30 -1.79
N ASN A 102 -1.44 -1.55 -1.43
CA ASN A 102 -1.49 -2.02 -0.06
C ASN A 102 -0.28 -2.91 0.25
N PHE A 103 0.56 -2.44 1.16
CA PHE A 103 1.67 -3.19 1.75
C PHE A 103 1.21 -3.83 3.05
N TRP A 104 1.61 -5.06 3.31
CA TRP A 104 1.33 -5.76 4.56
C TRP A 104 2.59 -6.47 5.06
N TRP A 105 3.09 -6.03 6.20
CA TRP A 105 4.25 -6.62 6.87
C TRP A 105 3.77 -7.34 8.13
N GLN A 106 3.34 -8.58 7.94
CA GLN A 106 2.73 -9.41 8.98
C GLN A 106 3.56 -9.48 10.27
N PRO A 107 4.90 -9.70 10.24
CA PRO A 107 5.70 -9.76 11.47
C PRO A 107 5.62 -8.52 12.36
N LEU A 108 5.34 -7.35 11.78
CA LEU A 108 5.19 -6.08 12.51
C LEU A 108 3.73 -5.67 12.71
N ASN A 109 2.77 -6.46 12.21
CA ASN A 109 1.35 -6.13 12.15
C ASN A 109 1.08 -4.73 11.53
N ARG A 110 1.90 -4.33 10.54
CA ARG A 110 1.85 -3.02 9.89
C ARG A 110 1.34 -3.13 8.46
N ALA A 111 0.46 -2.21 8.07
CA ALA A 111 0.01 -2.03 6.70
C ALA A 111 0.21 -0.57 6.26
N VAL A 112 0.54 -0.37 4.99
CA VAL A 112 0.51 0.95 4.38
C VAL A 112 -0.39 0.92 3.15
N ARG A 113 -1.40 1.79 3.14
CA ARG A 113 -2.32 1.96 2.02
C ARG A 113 -1.99 3.27 1.32
N VAL A 114 -1.86 3.21 0.00
CA VAL A 114 -1.62 4.38 -0.85
C VAL A 114 -2.80 4.53 -1.78
N ARG A 115 -3.33 5.74 -1.95
CA ARG A 115 -4.34 6.06 -2.95
C ARG A 115 -3.91 7.28 -3.75
N GLY A 116 -4.07 7.22 -5.06
CA GLY A 116 -3.71 8.33 -5.91
C GLY A 116 -3.92 8.07 -7.38
N THR A 117 -3.19 8.83 -8.18
CA THR A 117 -3.30 8.79 -9.63
C THR A 117 -2.09 8.09 -10.24
N ALA A 118 -2.31 7.14 -11.13
CA ALA A 118 -1.27 6.45 -11.86
C ALA A 118 -0.87 7.24 -13.11
N ARG A 119 0.44 7.32 -13.36
CA ARG A 119 1.05 7.93 -14.54
C ARG A 119 2.02 6.94 -15.18
N LEU A 120 2.03 6.89 -16.51
CA LEU A 120 3.11 6.21 -17.22
C LEU A 120 4.38 7.02 -17.02
N GLN A 121 5.38 6.41 -16.38
CA GLN A 121 6.66 7.05 -16.10
C GLN A 121 7.68 6.75 -17.21
N ASP A 122 7.73 5.51 -17.67
CA ASP A 122 8.64 5.07 -18.73
C ASP A 122 8.05 3.90 -19.53
N ALA A 123 8.50 3.77 -20.78
CA ALA A 123 8.17 2.69 -21.70
C ALA A 123 9.44 2.27 -22.45
N PRO A 124 10.37 1.56 -21.79
CA PRO A 124 11.68 1.24 -22.35
C PRO A 124 11.60 0.39 -23.63
N ASN A 125 10.49 -0.31 -23.83
CA ASN A 125 10.16 -1.00 -25.07
C ASN A 125 8.64 -1.21 -25.18
N GLU A 126 8.17 -1.76 -26.30
CA GLU A 126 6.75 -1.99 -26.59
C GLU A 126 6.06 -3.03 -25.69
N HIS A 127 6.82 -3.81 -24.92
CA HIS A 127 6.29 -4.89 -24.08
C HIS A 127 6.23 -4.53 -22.59
N PHE A 128 6.96 -3.51 -22.15
CA PHE A 128 7.13 -3.20 -20.73
C PHE A 128 6.95 -1.73 -20.44
N HIS A 129 6.13 -1.43 -19.43
CA HIS A 129 5.89 -0.08 -18.93
C HIS A 129 6.24 0.01 -17.45
N VAL A 130 6.77 1.17 -17.05
CA VAL A 130 6.89 1.58 -15.64
C VAL A 130 5.82 2.61 -15.37
N TRP A 131 5.00 2.36 -14.35
CA TRP A 131 3.96 3.27 -13.89
C TRP A 131 4.32 3.81 -12.50
N ARG A 132 3.97 5.06 -12.23
CA ARG A 132 4.09 5.71 -10.91
C ARG A 132 2.71 6.03 -10.37
N ILE A 133 2.43 5.70 -9.12
CA ILE A 133 1.28 6.25 -8.39
C ILE A 133 1.74 7.50 -7.65
N GLU A 134 1.19 8.63 -8.07
CA GLU A 134 1.29 9.93 -7.39
C GLU A 134 0.20 9.97 -6.31
N PRO A 135 0.57 9.86 -5.03
CA PRO A 135 -0.39 9.67 -3.97
C PRO A 135 -1.08 10.98 -3.59
N MET A 136 -2.37 10.88 -3.32
CA MET A 136 -3.17 11.95 -2.70
C MET A 136 -3.48 11.62 -1.23
N ARG A 137 -3.36 10.34 -0.85
CA ARG A 137 -3.53 9.87 0.53
C ARG A 137 -2.62 8.68 0.80
N LEU A 138 -2.02 8.66 1.99
CA LEU A 138 -1.44 7.48 2.60
C LEU A 138 -2.11 7.19 3.94
N GLU A 139 -2.27 5.93 4.27
CA GLU A 139 -2.72 5.48 5.58
C GLU A 139 -1.73 4.45 6.11
N PHE A 140 -1.18 4.75 7.29
CA PHE A 140 -0.33 3.88 8.08
C PHE A 140 -1.19 3.22 9.14
N PHE A 141 -1.30 1.90 9.08
CA PHE A 141 -2.09 1.10 9.99
C PHE A 141 -1.17 0.17 10.77
N GLN A 142 -1.30 0.16 12.10
CA GLN A 142 -0.62 -0.79 12.97
C GLN A 142 -1.66 -1.47 13.86
N ALA A 143 -1.83 -2.78 13.69
CA ALA A 143 -2.68 -3.56 14.59
C ALA A 143 -1.91 -3.90 15.87
N VAL A 144 -2.43 -3.47 17.01
CA VAL A 144 -1.90 -3.84 18.34
C VAL A 144 -2.49 -5.19 18.76
N ASP A 145 -3.79 -5.36 18.57
CA ASP A 145 -4.50 -6.62 18.71
C ASP A 145 -5.73 -6.67 17.77
N ALA A 146 -6.58 -7.69 17.93
CA ALA A 146 -7.76 -7.90 17.08
C ALA A 146 -8.81 -6.78 17.15
N ARG A 147 -8.76 -5.89 18.15
CA ARG A 147 -9.74 -4.81 18.39
C ARG A 147 -9.10 -3.43 18.44
N ASN A 148 -7.80 -3.35 18.68
CA ASN A 148 -7.06 -2.10 18.84
C ASN A 148 -6.06 -1.92 17.70
N ALA A 149 -6.13 -0.77 17.03
CA ALA A 149 -5.17 -0.39 16.01
C ALA A 149 -4.90 1.11 16.06
N THR A 150 -3.66 1.48 15.76
CA THR A 150 -3.29 2.89 15.53
C THR A 150 -3.33 3.17 14.04
N ARG A 151 -3.95 4.29 13.66
CA ARG A 151 -4.00 4.74 12.27
C ARG A 151 -3.53 6.17 12.16
N VAL A 152 -2.61 6.39 11.23
CA VAL A 152 -2.16 7.73 10.83
C VAL A 152 -2.46 7.91 9.36
N GLU A 153 -3.20 8.95 9.04
CA GLU A 153 -3.56 9.29 7.67
C GLU A 153 -2.84 10.56 7.26
N TYR A 154 -2.17 10.51 6.10
CA TYR A 154 -1.63 11.67 5.43
C TYR A 154 -2.51 11.98 4.22
N ASN A 155 -3.04 13.19 4.16
CA ASN A 155 -3.76 13.69 2.99
C ASN A 155 -2.96 14.81 2.33
N PHE A 156 -2.90 14.80 1.01
CA PHE A 156 -2.29 15.89 0.25
C PHE A 156 -3.32 17.00 0.06
N GLU A 157 -3.05 18.14 0.69
CA GLU A 157 -3.88 19.35 0.64
C GLU A 157 -3.18 20.47 -0.15
N ALA A 158 -3.82 21.63 -0.27
CA ALA A 158 -3.32 22.76 -1.07
C ALA A 158 -1.89 23.21 -0.69
N ASN A 159 -1.48 23.05 0.57
CA ASN A 159 -0.19 23.50 1.09
C ASN A 159 0.77 22.35 1.42
N GLY A 160 0.49 21.12 0.97
CA GLY A 160 1.31 19.94 1.22
C GLY A 160 0.58 18.87 2.04
N TRP A 161 1.35 18.00 2.69
CA TRP A 161 0.82 16.88 3.46
C TRP A 161 0.34 17.30 4.84
N VAL A 162 -0.84 16.81 5.22
CA VAL A 162 -1.42 16.96 6.55
C VAL A 162 -1.58 15.56 7.16
N ALA A 163 -1.00 15.35 8.33
CA ALA A 163 -1.09 14.11 9.09
C ALA A 163 -2.20 14.20 10.14
N THR A 164 -3.03 13.16 10.24
CA THR A 164 -4.09 13.03 11.23
C THR A 164 -3.99 11.65 11.88
N VAL A 165 -3.89 11.61 13.20
CA VAL A 165 -4.05 10.38 13.98
C VAL A 165 -5.54 10.10 14.10
N LEU A 166 -5.98 8.90 13.69
CA LEU A 166 -7.37 8.48 13.78
C LEU A 166 -7.55 7.65 15.05
N ASP A 167 -8.39 8.14 15.95
CA ASP A 167 -8.76 7.41 17.16
C ASP A 167 -9.64 6.19 16.83
N HIS A 168 -9.41 5.10 17.56
CA HIS A 168 -10.24 3.90 17.59
C HIS A 168 -10.72 3.61 19.01
#